data_AF-A0A327KBQ2-F1
#
_entry.id   AF-A0A327KBQ2-F1
#
_cell.length_a   1.000
_cell.length_b   1.000
_cell.length_c   1.000
_cell.angle_alpha   90.00
_cell.angle_beta   90.00
_cell.angle_gamma   90.00
#
_symmetry.space_group_name_H-M   'P 1'
#
loop_
_entity.id
_entity.type
_entity.pdbx_description
1 polymer ?
#
loop_
_entity_poly.entity_id
_entity_poly.type
_entity_poly.pdbx_seq_one_letter_code
_entity_poly.pdbx_strand_id
1 'polypeptide(L)'
;MQIEPMKHPSSRELFRYWTTLRGARPAPERDELDPGALRKILGDSFVLTFDPAAGFPFRLAGTRLCGLAGRELKGRAFVDLWDEESRPLVTALLGGAADEAAAVAAGAVGLTDSEPPVPLELVLLPLAHRRSLHERLLGLLVPLETPYWLGVSKVRAIRIGAFRNLTPWSAPSLVPALPERARPRLVLLEGGRVG
;
A
#
# COMPACT_ATOMS: atom_id res chain seq x y z
N MET A 1 22.11 -2.37 -12.93
CA MET A 1 21.92 -3.17 -11.70
C MET A 1 20.72 -2.59 -10.98
N GLN A 2 19.53 -3.16 -11.19
CA GLN A 2 18.30 -2.61 -10.62
C GLN A 2 18.16 -3.08 -9.18
N ILE A 3 18.03 -2.14 -8.24
CA ILE A 3 17.70 -2.41 -6.84
C ILE A 3 16.31 -3.04 -6.84
N GLU A 4 16.19 -4.33 -6.50
CA GLU A 4 14.89 -5.00 -6.54
C GLU A 4 13.90 -4.28 -5.63
N PRO A 5 12.69 -4.01 -6.15
CA PRO A 5 11.49 -3.66 -5.43
C PRO A 5 11.50 -4.13 -4.00
N MET A 6 11.13 -5.40 -3.93
CA MET A 6 10.62 -6.09 -2.77
C MET A 6 11.66 -7.09 -2.30
N LYS A 7 11.84 -7.16 -0.98
CA LYS A 7 12.84 -8.00 -0.34
C LYS A 7 12.33 -9.43 -0.15
N HIS A 8 11.03 -9.61 0.10
CA HIS A 8 10.47 -10.93 0.38
C HIS A 8 10.04 -11.67 -0.91
N PRO A 9 10.36 -12.97 -1.07
CA PRO A 9 9.99 -13.72 -2.27
C PRO A 9 8.48 -13.78 -2.51
N SER A 10 7.67 -13.89 -1.45
CA SER A 10 6.20 -13.89 -1.56
C SER A 10 5.64 -12.56 -2.07
N SER A 11 6.26 -11.42 -1.71
CA SER A 11 5.89 -10.10 -2.23
C SER A 11 6.14 -10.04 -3.74
N ARG A 12 7.30 -10.54 -4.18
CA ARG A 12 7.66 -10.63 -5.60
C ARG A 12 6.73 -11.58 -6.36
N GLU A 13 6.38 -12.72 -5.77
CA GLU A 13 5.44 -13.70 -6.34
C GLU A 13 4.05 -13.09 -6.53
N LEU A 14 3.50 -12.45 -5.49
CA LEU A 14 2.21 -11.78 -5.57
C LEU A 14 2.20 -10.67 -6.62
N PHE A 15 3.21 -9.81 -6.62
CA PHE A 15 3.31 -8.71 -7.57
C PHE A 15 3.42 -9.21 -9.02
N ARG A 16 4.23 -10.25 -9.28
CA ARG A 16 4.32 -10.86 -10.62
C ARG A 16 2.99 -11.43 -11.05
N TYR A 17 2.33 -12.21 -10.19
CA TYR A 17 1.02 -12.79 -10.49
C TYR A 17 0.00 -11.71 -10.86
N TRP A 18 -0.11 -10.66 -10.03
CA TRP A 18 -0.99 -9.53 -10.29
C TRP A 18 -0.64 -8.78 -11.57
N THR A 19 0.66 -8.58 -11.85
CA THR A 19 1.15 -7.93 -13.07
C THR A 19 0.77 -8.74 -14.32
N THR A 20 0.89 -10.06 -14.25
CA THR A 20 0.47 -10.96 -15.33
C THR A 20 -1.04 -10.86 -15.59
N LEU A 21 -1.86 -10.83 -14.54
CA LEU A 21 -3.32 -10.72 -14.69
C LEU A 21 -3.75 -9.37 -15.27
N ARG A 22 -3.20 -8.25 -14.79
CA ARG A 22 -3.62 -6.93 -15.28
C ARG A 22 -3.29 -6.73 -16.77
N GLY A 23 -2.18 -7.30 -17.24
CA GLY A 23 -1.65 -7.00 -18.57
C GLY A 23 -1.45 -5.49 -18.73
N ALA A 24 -2.03 -4.91 -19.79
CA ALA A 24 -1.95 -3.46 -20.05
C ALA A 24 -2.94 -2.60 -19.23
N ARG A 25 -3.87 -3.21 -18.49
CA ARG A 25 -4.88 -2.49 -17.69
C ARG A 25 -4.28 -1.91 -16.41
N PRO A 26 -4.92 -0.90 -15.78
CA PRO A 26 -4.50 -0.35 -14.49
C PRO A 26 -4.57 -1.34 -13.32
N ALA A 27 -5.50 -2.30 -13.36
CA ALA A 27 -5.63 -3.36 -12.36
C ALA A 27 -6.38 -4.57 -12.98
N PRO A 28 -6.17 -5.79 -12.47
CA PRO A 28 -6.95 -6.96 -12.87
C PRO A 28 -8.31 -6.95 -12.17
N GLU A 29 -9.29 -7.64 -12.75
CA GLU A 29 -10.58 -7.85 -12.08
C GLU A 29 -10.44 -8.89 -10.97
N ARG A 30 -11.22 -8.74 -9.90
CA ARG A 30 -11.20 -9.70 -8.78
C ARG A 30 -11.51 -11.13 -9.22
N ASP A 31 -12.38 -11.31 -10.21
CA ASP A 31 -12.81 -12.65 -10.66
C ASP A 31 -11.73 -13.38 -11.47
N GLU A 32 -10.67 -12.66 -11.88
CA GLU A 32 -9.48 -13.24 -12.51
C GLU A 32 -8.48 -13.78 -11.47
N LEU A 33 -8.65 -13.43 -10.18
CA LEU A 33 -7.83 -13.97 -9.10
C LEU A 33 -8.24 -15.41 -8.80
N ASP A 34 -7.31 -16.33 -9.01
CA ASP A 34 -7.38 -17.71 -8.52
C ASP A 34 -6.64 -17.81 -7.17
N PRO A 35 -7.35 -17.96 -6.04
CA PRO A 35 -6.71 -18.21 -4.74
C PRO A 35 -5.84 -19.46 -4.76
N GLY A 36 -6.14 -20.41 -5.64
CA GLY A 36 -5.38 -21.62 -5.86
C GLY A 36 -3.94 -21.37 -6.33
N ALA A 37 -3.75 -20.38 -7.19
CA ALA A 37 -2.43 -19.95 -7.65
C ALA A 37 -1.59 -19.32 -6.53
N LEU A 38 -2.24 -18.75 -5.50
CA LEU A 38 -1.60 -18.03 -4.39
C LEU A 38 -1.52 -18.83 -3.09
N ARG A 39 -1.83 -20.15 -3.10
CA ARG A 39 -1.95 -21.00 -1.90
C ARG A 39 -0.79 -20.85 -0.91
N LYS A 40 0.44 -20.68 -1.39
CA LYS A 40 1.66 -20.57 -0.56
C LYS A 40 1.70 -19.29 0.28
N ILE A 41 1.09 -18.22 -0.22
CA ILE A 41 1.12 -16.87 0.38
C ILE A 41 -0.22 -16.46 0.99
N LEU A 42 -1.28 -17.26 0.81
CA LEU A 42 -2.61 -16.96 1.32
C LEU A 42 -2.64 -16.69 2.82
N GLY A 43 -1.79 -17.38 3.59
CA GLY A 43 -1.69 -17.22 5.05
C GLY A 43 -1.28 -15.82 5.50
N ASP A 44 -0.62 -15.06 4.64
CA ASP A 44 -0.08 -13.71 4.92
C ASP A 44 -0.78 -12.63 4.06
N SER A 45 -1.65 -13.07 3.15
CA SER A 45 -2.43 -12.20 2.27
C SER A 45 -3.68 -11.68 2.94
N PHE A 46 -4.21 -10.58 2.45
CA PHE A 46 -5.47 -10.01 2.90
C PHE A 46 -6.19 -9.28 1.77
N VAL A 47 -7.49 -9.07 1.94
CA VAL A 47 -8.29 -8.26 1.03
C VAL A 47 -8.97 -7.17 1.82
N LEU A 48 -8.79 -5.93 1.39
CA LEU A 48 -9.49 -4.76 1.92
C LEU A 48 -10.61 -4.36 0.97
N THR A 49 -11.67 -3.82 1.54
CA THR A 49 -12.80 -3.21 0.81
C THR A 49 -12.98 -1.79 1.29
N PHE A 50 -13.20 -0.85 0.39
CA PHE A 50 -13.53 0.51 0.76
C PHE A 50 -14.95 0.61 1.36
N ASP A 51 -15.04 1.26 2.51
CA ASP A 51 -16.24 1.58 3.25
C ASP A 51 -16.17 3.06 3.70
N PRO A 52 -17.12 3.93 3.31
CA PRO A 52 -17.07 5.35 3.66
C PRO A 52 -17.07 5.64 5.17
N ALA A 53 -17.61 4.75 6.00
CA ALA A 53 -17.68 4.92 7.45
C ALA A 53 -16.51 4.22 8.18
N ALA A 54 -16.04 3.09 7.66
CA ALA A 54 -15.00 2.26 8.29
C ALA A 54 -13.62 2.33 7.59
N GLY A 55 -13.48 3.13 6.53
CA GLY A 55 -12.28 3.28 5.72
C GLY A 55 -12.01 2.02 4.88
N PHE A 56 -11.00 1.24 5.27
CA PHE A 56 -10.62 0.01 4.57
C PHE A 56 -10.64 -1.19 5.51
N PRO A 57 -11.83 -1.73 5.84
CA PRO A 57 -11.92 -2.95 6.63
C PRO A 57 -11.37 -4.18 5.91
N PHE A 58 -10.81 -5.11 6.69
CA PHE A 58 -10.43 -6.43 6.21
C PHE A 58 -11.67 -7.25 5.83
N ARG A 59 -11.81 -7.58 4.56
CA ARG A 59 -12.80 -8.57 4.11
C ARG A 59 -12.31 -10.00 4.33
N LEU A 60 -11.01 -10.20 4.10
CA LEU A 60 -10.30 -11.46 4.29
C LEU A 60 -8.93 -11.15 4.89
N ALA A 61 -8.46 -12.01 5.79
CA ALA A 61 -7.13 -11.96 6.35
C ALA A 61 -6.61 -13.39 6.49
N GLY A 62 -5.38 -13.62 6.05
CA GLY A 62 -4.70 -14.90 6.17
C GLY A 62 -4.46 -15.27 7.64
N THR A 63 -4.35 -16.57 7.91
CA THR A 63 -4.23 -17.10 9.27
C THR A 63 -2.94 -16.69 9.97
N ARG A 64 -1.82 -16.60 9.24
CA ARG A 64 -0.53 -16.13 9.79
C ARG A 64 -0.57 -14.65 10.13
N LEU A 65 -1.25 -13.84 9.31
CA LEU A 65 -1.49 -12.44 9.62
C LEU A 65 -2.35 -12.25 10.89
N CYS A 66 -3.42 -13.03 11.04
CA CYS A 66 -4.22 -13.04 12.27
C CYS A 66 -3.39 -13.48 13.49
N GLY A 67 -2.52 -14.48 13.31
CA GLY A 67 -1.59 -14.94 14.34
C GLY A 67 -0.59 -13.84 14.77
N LEU A 68 -0.03 -13.11 13.81
CA LEU A 68 0.85 -11.97 14.07
C LEU A 68 0.14 -10.88 14.88
N ALA A 69 -1.11 -10.56 14.54
CA ALA A 69 -1.91 -9.57 15.26
C ALA A 69 -2.49 -10.09 16.59
N GLY A 70 -2.37 -11.40 16.87
CA GLY A 70 -2.95 -12.08 18.02
C GLY A 70 -4.48 -12.02 18.08
N ARG A 71 -5.17 -11.78 16.96
CA ARG A 71 -6.63 -11.63 16.88
C ARG A 71 -7.16 -11.83 15.46
N GLU A 72 -8.45 -12.14 15.35
CA GLU A 72 -9.13 -12.12 14.06
C GLU A 72 -9.23 -10.68 13.54
N LEU A 73 -8.82 -10.48 12.29
CA LEU A 73 -8.79 -9.18 11.64
C LEU A 73 -10.02 -8.89 10.78
N LYS A 74 -10.79 -9.90 10.41
CA LYS A 74 -11.98 -9.74 9.57
C LYS A 74 -12.93 -8.69 10.14
N GLY A 75 -13.33 -7.74 9.31
CA GLY A 75 -14.20 -6.61 9.64
C GLY A 75 -13.51 -5.43 10.33
N ARG A 76 -12.25 -5.55 10.78
CA ARG A 76 -11.51 -4.45 11.42
C ARG A 76 -10.90 -3.53 10.39
N ALA A 77 -10.73 -2.25 10.73
CA ALA A 77 -10.09 -1.30 9.85
C ALA A 77 -8.58 -1.60 9.73
N PHE A 78 -8.04 -1.51 8.51
CA PHE A 78 -6.61 -1.73 8.29
C PHE A 78 -5.73 -0.81 9.13
N VAL A 79 -6.15 0.45 9.30
CA VAL A 79 -5.45 1.48 10.09
C VAL A 79 -5.32 1.12 11.57
N ASP A 80 -6.15 0.23 12.10
CA ASP A 80 -6.10 -0.22 13.50
C ASP A 80 -4.88 -1.11 13.79
N LEU A 81 -4.20 -1.62 12.76
CA LEU A 81 -2.95 -2.35 12.93
C LEU A 81 -1.75 -1.44 13.19
N TRP A 82 -1.89 -0.15 12.88
CA TRP A 82 -0.77 0.77 12.83
C TRP A 82 -0.70 1.63 14.09
N ASP A 83 0.52 2.02 14.46
CA ASP A 83 0.70 3.02 15.51
C ASP A 83 0.15 4.38 15.08
N GLU A 84 -0.11 5.24 16.06
CA GLU A 84 -0.79 6.52 15.84
C GLU A 84 -0.06 7.42 14.83
N GLU A 85 1.27 7.43 14.88
CA GLU A 85 2.13 8.19 13.97
C GLU A 85 2.04 7.70 12.51
N SER A 86 1.87 6.38 12.30
CA SER A 86 1.77 5.80 10.97
C SER A 86 0.39 5.94 10.33
N ARG A 87 -0.68 6.12 11.12
CA ARG A 87 -2.07 6.11 10.62
C ARG A 87 -2.34 7.13 9.51
N PRO A 88 -1.91 8.41 9.60
CA PRO A 88 -2.13 9.38 8.53
C PRO A 88 -1.49 8.95 7.20
N LEU A 89 -0.23 8.49 7.26
CA LEU A 89 0.50 8.04 6.09
C LEU A 89 -0.14 6.78 5.48
N VAL A 90 -0.51 5.80 6.30
CA VAL A 90 -1.17 4.58 5.83
C VAL A 90 -2.52 4.89 5.19
N THR A 91 -3.30 5.82 5.76
CA THR A 91 -4.58 6.26 5.19
C THR A 91 -4.37 6.88 3.80
N ALA A 92 -3.36 7.75 3.66
CA ALA A 92 -3.01 8.35 2.38
C ALA A 92 -2.54 7.30 1.35
N LEU A 93 -1.76 6.30 1.78
CA LEU A 93 -1.32 5.20 0.91
C LEU A 93 -2.48 4.34 0.42
N LEU A 94 -3.45 4.05 1.29
CA LEU A 94 -4.66 3.30 0.91
C LEU A 94 -5.50 4.08 -0.09
N GLY A 95 -5.72 5.38 0.15
CA GLY A 95 -6.43 6.27 -0.76
C GLY A 95 -5.75 6.34 -2.13
N GLY A 96 -4.46 6.66 -2.18
CA GLY A 96 -3.72 6.73 -3.45
C GLY A 96 -3.64 5.39 -4.19
N ALA A 97 -3.47 4.27 -3.48
CA ALA A 97 -3.47 2.95 -4.11
C ALA A 97 -4.82 2.60 -4.75
N ALA A 98 -5.92 3.02 -4.11
CA ALA A 98 -7.27 2.76 -4.55
C ALA A 98 -7.68 3.71 -5.70
N ASP A 99 -7.54 5.02 -5.49
CA ASP A 99 -7.94 6.09 -6.43
C ASP A 99 -7.10 6.09 -7.72
N GLU A 100 -5.78 5.88 -7.62
CA GLU A 100 -4.85 5.96 -8.77
C GLU A 100 -4.56 4.59 -9.39
N ALA A 101 -5.16 3.51 -8.86
CA ALA A 101 -4.80 2.14 -9.18
C ALA A 101 -3.28 1.88 -9.13
N ALA A 102 -2.61 2.49 -8.15
CA ALA A 102 -1.18 2.37 -7.93
C ALA A 102 -0.83 1.16 -7.07
N ALA A 103 0.05 0.28 -7.56
CA ALA A 103 0.66 -0.76 -6.73
C ALA A 103 1.72 -0.13 -5.81
N VAL A 104 1.67 -0.45 -4.52
CA VAL A 104 2.57 0.09 -3.51
C VAL A 104 3.31 -1.04 -2.80
N ALA A 105 4.60 -0.84 -2.53
CA ALA A 105 5.34 -1.63 -1.56
C ALA A 105 5.92 -0.73 -0.47
N ALA A 106 5.87 -1.18 0.77
CA ALA A 106 6.41 -0.47 1.91
C ALA A 106 7.17 -1.40 2.85
N GLY A 107 8.26 -0.91 3.42
CA GLY A 107 8.82 -1.49 4.63
C GLY A 107 7.93 -1.14 5.83
N ALA A 108 7.86 -2.04 6.79
CA ALA A 108 7.18 -1.80 8.05
C ALA A 108 7.92 -2.52 9.18
N VAL A 109 7.60 -2.19 10.43
CA VAL A 109 8.16 -2.85 11.60
C VAL A 109 7.04 -3.16 12.57
N GLY A 110 6.85 -4.45 12.88
CA GLY A 110 5.94 -4.90 13.92
C GLY A 110 6.55 -4.66 15.30
N LEU A 111 5.89 -3.85 16.12
CA LEU A 111 6.27 -3.57 17.49
C LEU A 111 5.59 -4.57 18.42
N THR A 112 6.35 -5.14 19.34
CA THR A 112 5.84 -6.02 20.39
C THR A 112 6.14 -5.43 21.76
N ASP A 113 5.53 -5.98 22.81
CA ASP A 113 5.74 -5.50 24.19
C ASP A 113 6.92 -6.18 24.89
N SER A 114 7.35 -7.36 24.44
CA SER A 114 8.34 -8.19 25.17
C SER A 114 9.37 -8.88 24.27
N GLU A 115 9.16 -8.85 22.95
CA GLU A 115 10.02 -9.48 21.96
C GLU A 115 10.69 -8.41 21.06
N PRO A 116 11.77 -8.75 20.35
CA PRO A 116 12.37 -7.85 19.38
C PRO A 116 11.37 -7.41 18.30
N PRO A 117 11.44 -6.14 17.83
CA PRO A 117 10.63 -5.69 16.69
C PRO A 117 10.88 -6.54 15.46
N VAL A 118 9.83 -6.87 14.72
CA VAL A 118 9.91 -7.71 13.52
C VAL A 118 9.89 -6.85 12.26
N PRO A 119 10.91 -6.90 11.39
CA PRO A 119 10.84 -6.26 10.08
C PRO A 119 9.76 -6.92 9.22
N LEU A 120 8.86 -6.12 8.69
CA LEU A 120 7.75 -6.53 7.84
C LEU A 120 7.90 -5.88 6.46
N GLU A 121 7.34 -6.55 5.46
CA GLU A 121 7.12 -5.98 4.14
C GLU A 121 5.62 -5.99 3.82
N LEU A 122 5.12 -4.83 3.42
CA LEU A 122 3.75 -4.61 2.98
C LEU A 122 3.73 -4.44 1.46
N VAL A 123 2.81 -5.12 0.80
CA VAL A 123 2.44 -4.87 -0.59
C VAL A 123 0.94 -4.60 -0.65
N LEU A 124 0.54 -3.57 -1.39
CA LEU A 124 -0.85 -3.21 -1.67
C LEU A 124 -1.05 -3.15 -3.19
N LEU A 125 -2.02 -3.90 -3.69
CA LEU A 125 -2.31 -4.07 -5.10
C LEU A 125 -3.79 -3.80 -5.36
N PRO A 126 -4.13 -2.82 -6.19
CA PRO A 126 -5.52 -2.52 -6.49
C PRO A 126 -6.15 -3.59 -7.36
N LEU A 127 -7.44 -3.80 -7.16
CA LEU A 127 -8.28 -4.68 -7.98
C LEU A 127 -9.36 -3.84 -8.65
N ALA A 128 -9.49 -4.01 -9.96
CA ALA A 128 -10.56 -3.40 -10.72
C ALA A 128 -11.90 -4.06 -10.38
N HIS A 129 -12.97 -3.26 -10.40
CA HIS A 129 -14.31 -3.78 -10.19
C HIS A 129 -15.35 -3.02 -11.02
N ARG A 130 -15.75 -3.60 -12.16
CA ARG A 130 -16.68 -2.99 -13.12
C ARG A 130 -18.16 -2.93 -12.67
N ARG A 131 -18.53 -3.60 -11.57
CA ARG A 131 -19.94 -3.83 -11.18
C ARG A 131 -20.36 -3.30 -9.80
N SER A 132 -19.48 -2.67 -9.03
CA SER A 132 -19.87 -2.01 -7.76
C SER A 132 -18.99 -0.80 -7.46
N LEU A 133 -19.50 0.08 -6.61
CA LEU A 133 -18.87 1.35 -6.19
C LEU A 133 -17.71 1.16 -5.19
N HIS A 134 -17.32 -0.07 -4.87
CA HIS A 134 -16.36 -0.35 -3.80
C HIS A 134 -15.02 -0.81 -4.37
N GLU A 135 -14.01 0.04 -4.24
CA GLU A 135 -12.62 -0.29 -4.54
C GLU A 135 -12.10 -1.36 -3.57
N ARG A 136 -11.27 -2.26 -4.09
CA ARG A 136 -10.70 -3.38 -3.33
C ARG A 136 -9.20 -3.40 -3.49
N LEU A 137 -8.51 -3.67 -2.39
CA LEU A 137 -7.07 -3.84 -2.39
C LEU A 137 -6.74 -5.27 -1.98
N LEU A 138 -5.98 -5.96 -2.81
CA LEU A 138 -5.28 -7.19 -2.44
C LEU A 138 -3.96 -6.78 -1.80
N GLY A 139 -3.67 -7.31 -0.62
CA GLY A 139 -2.42 -7.02 0.05
C GLY A 139 -1.73 -8.24 0.61
N LEU A 140 -0.46 -8.05 0.93
CA LEU A 140 0.39 -9.00 1.59
C LEU A 140 1.16 -8.28 2.69
N LEU A 141 1.13 -8.82 3.90
CA LEU A 141 1.97 -8.34 4.98
C LEU A 141 2.75 -9.53 5.53
N VAL A 142 4.05 -9.55 5.25
CA VAL A 142 4.92 -10.69 5.57
C VAL A 142 6.10 -10.23 6.42
N PRO A 143 6.52 -11.02 7.41
CA PRO A 143 7.78 -10.77 8.09
C PRO A 143 8.95 -11.11 7.16
N LEU A 144 10.00 -10.30 7.17
CA LEU A 144 11.22 -10.56 6.38
C LEU A 144 11.98 -11.79 6.90
N GLU A 145 11.86 -12.04 8.20
CA GLU A 145 12.41 -13.21 8.89
C GLU A 145 11.32 -13.78 9.79
N THR A 146 11.15 -15.11 9.82
CA THR A 146 10.11 -15.73 10.65
C THR A 146 10.49 -15.57 12.13
N PRO A 147 9.71 -14.84 12.94
CA PRO A 147 10.04 -14.68 14.35
C PRO A 147 9.80 -15.98 15.10
N TYR A 148 10.73 -16.38 15.97
CA TYR A 148 10.60 -17.62 16.76
C TYR A 148 9.38 -17.60 17.70
N TRP A 149 8.92 -16.41 18.08
CA TRP A 149 7.79 -16.18 18.97
C TRP A 149 6.44 -16.10 18.24
N LEU A 150 6.39 -16.31 16.93
CA LEU A 150 5.13 -16.28 16.17
C LEU A 150 4.14 -17.30 16.74
N GLY A 151 2.99 -16.81 17.23
CA GLY A 151 1.97 -17.62 17.89
C GLY A 151 2.11 -17.73 19.41
N VAL A 152 3.21 -17.24 19.99
CA VAL A 152 3.40 -17.09 21.44
C VAL A 152 3.18 -15.64 21.86
N SER A 153 3.79 -14.71 21.13
CA SER A 153 3.68 -13.27 21.32
C SER A 153 2.98 -12.62 20.11
N LYS A 154 2.36 -11.46 20.35
CA LYS A 154 1.63 -10.70 19.31
C LYS A 154 2.30 -9.36 19.03
N VAL A 155 2.14 -8.90 17.80
CA VAL A 155 2.46 -7.52 17.41
C VAL A 155 1.37 -6.60 17.97
N ARG A 156 1.76 -5.66 18.83
CA ARG A 156 0.86 -4.66 19.41
C ARG A 156 0.45 -3.62 18.37
N ALA A 157 1.42 -3.13 17.60
CA ALA A 157 1.21 -2.12 16.58
C ALA A 157 2.29 -2.25 15.50
N ILE A 158 2.01 -1.73 14.31
CA ILE A 158 2.94 -1.70 13.19
C ILE A 158 3.34 -0.25 12.92
N ARG A 159 4.63 -0.01 12.74
CA ARG A 159 5.16 1.26 12.24
C ARG A 159 5.43 1.16 10.76
N ILE A 160 4.93 2.12 9.98
CA ILE A 160 5.23 2.22 8.55
C ILE A 160 6.63 2.80 8.37
N GLY A 161 7.36 2.28 7.38
CA GLY A 161 8.65 2.78 6.95
C GLY A 161 8.60 3.39 5.56
N ALA A 162 9.75 3.39 4.88
CA ALA A 162 9.83 3.86 3.51
C ALA A 162 8.92 3.03 2.58
N PHE A 163 8.19 3.73 1.72
CA PHE A 163 7.36 3.14 0.68
C PHE A 163 7.80 3.57 -0.70
N ARG A 164 7.34 2.83 -1.70
CA ARG A 164 7.60 3.08 -3.12
C ARG A 164 6.37 2.69 -3.93
N ASN A 165 6.10 3.48 -4.97
CA ASN A 165 5.15 3.12 -5.99
C ASN A 165 5.81 2.13 -6.96
N LEU A 166 5.23 0.95 -7.13
CA LEU A 166 5.69 -0.11 -8.02
C LEU A 166 5.21 0.07 -9.45
N THR A 167 4.13 0.82 -9.65
CA THR A 167 3.57 1.16 -10.95
C THR A 167 3.26 2.66 -10.97
N PRO A 168 4.21 3.52 -11.39
CA PRO A 168 3.82 4.86 -11.80
C PRO A 168 2.96 4.69 -13.06
N TRP A 169 1.63 4.58 -12.89
CA TRP A 169 0.75 4.76 -14.03
C TRP A 169 0.88 6.24 -14.40
N SER A 170 1.66 6.54 -15.44
CA SER A 170 1.46 7.80 -16.11
C SER A 170 0.06 7.70 -16.73
N ALA A 171 -0.94 8.26 -16.07
CA ALA A 171 -2.04 8.80 -16.83
C ALA A 171 -1.41 9.68 -17.94
N PRO A 172 -1.84 9.60 -19.21
CA PRO A 172 -1.55 10.71 -20.11
C PRO A 172 -2.02 11.95 -19.38
N SER A 173 -1.08 12.84 -19.12
CA SER A 173 -1.25 14.03 -18.30
C SER A 173 -2.48 14.80 -18.76
N LEU A 174 -3.61 14.62 -18.07
CA LEU A 174 -4.69 15.60 -18.12
C LEU A 174 -4.33 16.65 -17.08
N VAL A 175 -3.27 17.41 -17.40
CA VAL A 175 -3.02 18.70 -16.78
C VAL A 175 -4.01 19.64 -17.46
N PRO A 176 -5.11 20.09 -16.83
CA PRO A 176 -5.59 21.41 -17.19
C PRO A 176 -4.46 22.34 -16.76
N ALA A 177 -3.86 23.02 -17.74
CA ALA A 177 -2.81 24.01 -17.52
C ALA A 177 -3.17 24.86 -16.30
N LEU A 178 -2.46 24.65 -15.20
CA LEU A 178 -2.50 25.60 -14.09
C LEU A 178 -2.01 26.92 -14.68
N PRO A 179 -2.77 28.02 -14.59
CA PRO A 179 -2.29 29.30 -15.08
C PRO A 179 -1.00 29.60 -14.35
N GLU A 180 0.06 29.75 -15.16
CA GLU A 180 1.39 30.13 -14.73
C GLU A 180 1.26 31.30 -13.76
N ARG A 181 1.58 31.04 -12.48
CA ARG A 181 1.61 32.10 -11.46
C ARG A 181 2.55 33.17 -11.96
N ALA A 182 1.97 34.31 -12.34
CA ALA A 182 2.67 35.50 -12.79
C ALA A 182 3.83 35.79 -11.84
N ARG A 183 5.05 35.76 -12.37
CA ARG A 183 6.23 36.23 -11.65
C ARG A 183 6.01 37.71 -11.33
N PRO A 184 6.29 38.18 -10.09
CA PRO A 184 6.16 39.59 -9.79
C PRO A 184 7.13 40.39 -10.68
N ARG A 185 6.56 41.32 -11.46
CA ARG A 185 7.30 42.34 -12.21
C ARG A 185 8.09 43.18 -11.20
N LEU A 186 9.40 42.96 -11.15
CA LEU A 186 10.32 43.96 -10.64
C LEU A 186 10.38 45.10 -11.67
N VAL A 187 9.66 46.17 -11.37
CA VAL A 187 9.77 47.45 -12.06
C VAL A 187 11.02 48.13 -11.50
N LEU A 188 12.09 48.18 -12.29
CA LEU A 188 13.18 49.11 -12.01
C LEU A 188 12.78 50.46 -12.62
N LEU A 189 12.45 51.42 -11.76
CA LEU A 189 12.20 52.80 -12.16
C LEU A 189 13.53 53.51 -12.41
N GLU A 190 13.58 54.15 -13.59
CA GLU A 190 14.54 55.09 -14.14
C GLU A 190 15.41 55.88 -13.14
N GLY A 191 16.71 55.89 -13.43
CA GLY A 191 17.69 56.78 -12.82
C GLY A 191 18.63 57.31 -13.89
N GLY A 192 18.18 58.35 -14.59
CA GLY A 192 18.88 58.94 -15.72
C GLY A 192 20.19 59.69 -15.38
N ARG A 193 20.78 60.15 -16.50
CA ARG A 193 21.47 61.43 -16.73
C ARG A 193 23.00 61.37 -16.92
N VAL A 194 23.35 61.66 -18.19
CA VAL A 194 24.33 62.62 -18.73
C VAL A 194 25.80 62.58 -18.30
N GLY A 195 26.64 62.66 -19.33
CA GLY A 195 28.06 63.01 -19.29
C GLY A 195 28.66 62.82 -20.67
#